data_AF-A0A978V2K3-F1
#
_entry.id   AF-A0A978V2K3-F1
#
_cell.length_a   1.000
_cell.length_b   1.000
_cell.length_c   1.000
_cell.angle_alpha   90.00
_cell.angle_beta   90.00
_cell.angle_gamma   90.00
#
_symmetry.space_group_name_H-M   'P 1'
#
loop_
_entity.id
_entity.type
_entity.pdbx_description
1 polymer ?
#
loop_
_entity_poly.entity_id
_entity_poly.type
_entity_poly.pdbx_seq_one_letter_code
_entity_poly.pdbx_strand_id
1 'polypeptide(L)'
;MLQPLPLDKTWQLFCNKAFQFEFAGYCPAELVNLSGKIAKRCEGLTLVIVAIAGLLYAKEETVAEWQKLHDNLSSELESNPHLTSMTRILSLSYNDLPYYLRSCFLCLAMYPEDYTIKGQNGIHGVEVLSCDQCILFYSSSSLNFVGIADVGKKDRTLEVVAQEYLMELINRSLFGM
;
A
#
# COMPACT_ATOMS: atom_id res chain seq x y z
N MET A 1 11.11 9.89 19.86
CA MET A 1 10.40 10.46 18.70
C MET A 1 11.25 10.25 17.46
N LEU A 2 10.69 9.69 16.39
CA LEU A 2 11.39 9.55 15.11
C LEU A 2 11.68 10.95 14.55
N GLN A 3 12.92 11.19 14.15
CA GLN A 3 13.33 12.46 13.53
C GLN A 3 12.89 12.47 12.06
N PRO A 4 12.38 13.60 11.53
CA PRO A 4 12.09 13.73 10.11
C PRO A 4 13.33 13.48 9.23
N LEU A 5 13.13 12.84 8.09
CA LEU A 5 14.17 12.63 7.10
C LEU A 5 14.57 13.96 6.44
N PRO A 6 15.87 14.16 6.17
CA PRO A 6 16.35 15.22 5.28
C PRO A 6 15.73 15.13 3.88
N LEU A 7 15.62 16.26 3.19
CA LEU A 7 14.90 16.35 1.90
C LEU A 7 15.44 15.40 0.82
N ASP A 8 16.75 15.19 0.77
CA ASP A 8 17.40 14.25 -0.14
C ASP A 8 16.96 12.80 0.14
N LYS A 9 16.87 12.42 1.41
CA LYS A 9 16.40 11.09 1.84
C LYS A 9 14.91 10.93 1.66
N THR A 10 14.13 11.98 1.91
CA THR A 10 12.69 12.01 1.59
C THR A 10 12.44 11.78 0.12
N TRP A 11 13.15 12.51 -0.74
CA TRP A 11 13.06 12.36 -2.19
C TRP A 11 13.44 10.95 -2.65
N GLN A 12 14.58 10.44 -2.17
CA GLN A 12 15.05 9.10 -2.50
C GLN A 12 14.04 8.01 -2.10
N LEU A 13 13.51 8.07 -0.87
CA LEU A 13 12.52 7.11 -0.38
C LEU A 13 11.21 7.22 -1.16
N PHE A 14 10.74 8.44 -1.42
CA PHE A 14 9.52 8.69 -2.19
C PHE A 14 9.63 8.08 -3.59
N CYS A 15 10.68 8.41 -4.35
CA CYS A 15 10.84 7.92 -5.72
C CYS A 15 11.01 6.40 -5.77
N ASN A 16 11.81 5.83 -4.86
CA ASN A 16 12.00 4.39 -4.77
C ASN A 16 10.68 3.64 -4.57
N LYS A 17 9.72 4.24 -3.85
CA LYS A 17 8.43 3.61 -3.58
C LYS A 17 7.39 3.89 -4.65
N ALA A 18 7.27 5.14 -5.09
CA ALA A 18 6.24 5.53 -6.05
C ALA A 18 6.51 4.96 -7.46
N PHE A 19 7.77 4.77 -7.83
CA PHE A 19 8.19 4.39 -9.19
C PHE A 19 8.92 3.04 -9.24
N GLN A 20 8.66 2.15 -8.28
CA GLN A 20 9.46 0.93 -8.07
C GLN A 20 9.51 0.01 -9.30
N PHE A 21 8.42 -0.10 -10.08
CA PHE A 21 8.31 -1.04 -11.20
C PHE A 21 8.73 -0.43 -12.53
N GLU A 22 7.96 0.54 -13.06
CA GLU A 22 8.16 1.01 -14.44
C GLU A 22 9.47 1.77 -14.62
N PHE A 23 9.91 2.50 -13.59
CA PHE A 23 11.10 3.34 -13.66
C PHE A 23 12.20 2.95 -12.67
N ALA A 24 12.16 1.75 -12.08
CA ALA A 24 13.19 1.25 -11.15
C ALA A 24 13.56 2.23 -10.02
N GLY A 25 12.56 2.97 -9.51
CA GLY A 25 12.71 3.97 -8.45
C GLY A 25 13.14 5.36 -8.92
N TYR A 26 13.26 5.60 -10.22
CA TYR A 26 13.59 6.92 -10.78
C TYR A 26 12.32 7.68 -11.18
N CYS A 27 12.23 8.96 -10.80
CA CYS A 27 11.10 9.80 -11.20
C CYS A 27 11.22 10.19 -12.68
N PRO A 28 10.19 9.97 -13.52
CA PRO A 28 10.19 10.44 -14.91
C PRO A 28 10.16 11.97 -14.95
N ALA A 29 10.79 12.54 -15.99
CA ALA A 29 11.04 13.99 -16.10
C ALA A 29 9.77 14.84 -15.98
N GLU A 30 8.67 14.36 -16.55
CA GLU A 30 7.36 15.02 -16.56
C GLU A 30 6.74 15.14 -15.16
N LEU A 31 7.05 14.19 -14.27
CA LEU A 31 6.52 14.16 -12.91
C LEU A 31 7.46 14.77 -11.86
N VAL A 32 8.73 15.10 -12.18
CA VAL A 32 9.73 15.56 -11.19
C VAL A 32 9.22 16.73 -10.35
N ASN A 33 8.66 17.75 -11.00
CA ASN A 33 8.19 18.95 -10.30
C ASN A 33 7.01 18.64 -9.37
N LEU A 34 6.04 17.86 -9.85
CA LEU A 34 4.84 17.51 -9.09
C LEU A 34 5.17 16.56 -7.92
N SER A 35 5.98 15.54 -8.20
CA SER A 35 6.56 14.64 -7.20
C SER A 35 7.28 15.42 -6.11
N GLY A 36 8.08 16.42 -6.47
CA GLY A 36 8.84 17.24 -5.52
C GLY A 36 7.92 18.02 -4.57
N LYS A 37 6.81 18.55 -5.09
CA LYS A 37 5.79 19.24 -4.27
C LYS A 37 5.12 18.27 -3.30
N ILE A 38 4.75 17.08 -3.76
CA ILE A 38 4.11 16.05 -2.93
C ILE A 38 5.09 15.58 -1.85
N ALA A 39 6.32 15.21 -2.21
CA ALA A 39 7.35 14.75 -1.27
C ALA A 39 7.67 15.80 -0.20
N LYS A 40 7.70 17.09 -0.56
CA LYS A 40 7.91 18.18 0.40
C LYS A 40 6.77 18.31 1.42
N ARG A 41 5.52 18.05 1.01
CA ARG A 41 4.36 18.04 1.93
C ARG A 41 4.41 16.90 2.96
N CYS A 42 5.22 15.87 2.73
CA CYS A 42 5.40 14.79 3.69
C CYS A 42 6.23 15.21 4.92
N GLU A 43 6.88 16.39 4.88
CA GLU A 43 7.66 16.96 5.99
C GLU A 43 8.70 15.99 6.59
N GLY A 44 9.25 15.08 5.77
CA GLY A 44 10.24 14.11 6.19
C GLY A 44 9.69 12.95 7.04
N LEU A 45 8.38 12.87 7.28
CA LEU A 45 7.79 11.80 8.06
C LEU A 45 7.74 10.50 7.25
N THR A 46 8.60 9.53 7.59
CA THR A 46 8.74 8.25 6.87
C THR A 46 7.41 7.59 6.57
N LEU A 47 6.51 7.50 7.57
CA LEU A 47 5.22 6.83 7.41
C LEU A 47 4.29 7.59 6.42
N VAL A 48 4.34 8.93 6.42
CA VAL A 48 3.61 9.75 5.43
C VAL A 48 4.18 9.54 4.03
N ILE A 49 5.51 9.51 3.91
CA ILE A 49 6.21 9.34 2.62
C ILE A 49 5.82 8.01 1.98
N VAL A 50 5.93 6.90 2.71
CA VAL A 50 5.63 5.57 2.15
C VAL A 50 4.15 5.41 1.83
N ALA A 51 3.25 5.96 2.66
CA ALA A 51 1.82 5.84 2.43
C ALA A 51 1.35 6.65 1.19
N ILE A 52 1.86 7.86 1.00
CA ILE A 52 1.55 8.66 -0.21
C ILE A 52 2.21 8.04 -1.46
N ALA A 53 3.44 7.56 -1.34
CA ALA A 53 4.11 6.87 -2.44
C ALA A 53 3.37 5.59 -2.84
N GLY A 54 2.85 4.83 -1.86
CA GLY A 54 2.03 3.64 -2.10
C GLY A 54 0.65 3.92 -2.70
N LEU A 55 0.08 5.10 -2.43
CA LEU A 55 -1.10 5.59 -3.15
C LEU A 55 -0.79 5.85 -4.63
N LEU A 56 0.31 6.56 -4.90
CA LEU A 56 0.71 6.93 -6.25
C LEU A 56 1.18 5.72 -7.07
N TYR A 57 1.78 4.74 -6.41
CA TYR A 57 2.10 3.44 -7.00
C TYR A 57 0.89 2.77 -7.67
N ALA A 58 -0.31 2.96 -7.11
CA ALA A 58 -1.54 2.38 -7.64
C ALA A 58 -2.18 3.20 -8.76
N LYS A 59 -1.55 4.31 -9.18
CA LYS A 59 -2.05 5.24 -10.20
C LYS A 59 -1.23 5.16 -11.47
N GLU A 60 -1.85 5.52 -12.58
CA GLU A 60 -1.12 5.79 -13.80
C GLU A 60 -0.13 6.94 -13.56
N GLU A 61 1.09 6.79 -14.09
CA GLU A 61 2.19 7.73 -13.94
C GLU A 61 2.01 8.95 -14.87
N THR A 62 0.82 9.55 -14.83
CA THR A 62 0.43 10.73 -15.61
C THR A 62 0.32 11.97 -14.71
N VAL A 63 0.62 13.14 -15.27
CA VAL A 63 0.50 14.42 -14.55
C VAL A 63 -0.92 14.62 -14.02
N ALA A 64 -1.95 14.19 -14.76
CA ALA A 64 -3.35 14.39 -14.38
C ALA A 64 -3.73 13.61 -13.11
N GLU A 65 -3.42 12.32 -13.04
CA GLU A 65 -3.74 11.50 -11.85
C GLU A 65 -2.94 11.93 -10.62
N TRP A 66 -1.66 12.27 -10.83
CA TRP A 66 -0.81 12.77 -9.74
C TRP A 66 -1.26 14.14 -9.23
N GLN A 67 -1.74 15.01 -10.13
CA GLN A 67 -2.22 16.34 -9.76
C GLN A 67 -3.52 16.23 -8.96
N LYS A 68 -4.42 15.33 -9.38
CA LYS A 68 -5.65 15.02 -8.64
C LYS A 68 -5.35 14.56 -7.22
N LEU A 69 -4.36 13.69 -7.02
CA LEU A 69 -3.95 13.28 -5.68
C LEU A 69 -3.35 14.44 -4.88
N HIS A 70 -2.48 15.25 -5.46
CA HIS A 70 -1.93 16.45 -4.82
C HIS A 70 -3.04 17.42 -4.35
N ASP A 71 -4.05 17.63 -5.18
CA ASP A 71 -5.14 18.56 -4.90
C ASP A 71 -6.10 18.00 -3.84
N ASN A 72 -6.38 16.69 -3.90
CA ASN A 72 -7.14 15.98 -2.86
C ASN A 72 -6.41 16.06 -1.51
N LEU A 73 -5.10 15.82 -1.48
CA LEU A 73 -4.30 15.96 -0.25
C LEU A 73 -4.34 17.40 0.29
N SER A 74 -4.39 18.41 -0.59
CA SER A 74 -4.47 19.82 -0.19
C SER A 74 -5.83 20.13 0.45
N SER A 75 -6.92 19.77 -0.23
CA SER A 75 -8.29 20.01 0.22
C SER A 75 -8.62 19.25 1.51
N GLU A 76 -8.25 17.97 1.58
CA GLU A 76 -8.56 17.12 2.72
C GLU A 76 -7.78 17.51 3.97
N LEU A 77 -6.57 18.06 3.85
CA LEU A 77 -5.78 18.51 5.00
C LEU A 77 -6.36 19.80 5.62
N GLU A 78 -6.94 20.66 4.78
CA GLU A 78 -7.58 21.92 5.18
C GLU A 78 -8.97 21.72 5.82
N SER A 79 -9.73 20.69 5.42
CA SER A 79 -11.14 20.52 5.79
C SER A 79 -11.42 20.01 7.22
N ASN A 80 -10.47 19.32 7.86
CA ASN A 80 -10.72 18.58 9.11
C ASN A 80 -9.52 18.57 10.08
N PRO A 81 -9.23 19.70 10.76
CA PRO A 81 -7.99 19.89 11.53
C PRO A 81 -7.79 18.91 12.71
N HIS A 82 -8.82 18.15 13.09
CA HIS A 82 -8.75 17.15 14.16
C HIS A 82 -8.24 15.78 13.70
N LEU A 83 -8.24 15.48 12.40
CA LEU A 83 -7.68 14.24 11.86
C LEU A 83 -6.21 14.42 11.52
N THR A 84 -5.35 13.57 12.10
CA THR A 84 -3.93 13.57 11.74
C THR A 84 -3.74 13.28 10.25
N SER A 85 -2.69 13.82 9.64
CA SER A 85 -2.35 13.56 8.23
C SER A 85 -2.31 12.06 7.92
N MET A 86 -1.90 11.24 8.90
CA MET A 86 -1.80 9.79 8.76
C MET A 86 -3.15 9.09 8.58
N THR A 87 -4.13 9.39 9.45
CA THR A 87 -5.46 8.77 9.40
C THR A 87 -6.16 9.07 8.08
N ARG A 88 -5.94 10.27 7.53
CA ARG A 88 -6.46 10.70 6.24
C ARG A 88 -5.83 9.94 5.08
N ILE A 89 -4.50 9.84 5.06
CA ILE A 89 -3.78 9.09 4.01
C ILE A 89 -4.19 7.62 4.02
N LEU A 90 -4.27 6.99 5.19
CA LEU A 90 -4.72 5.59 5.31
C LEU A 90 -6.16 5.41 4.80
N SER A 91 -7.04 6.37 5.09
CA SER A 91 -8.42 6.34 4.60
C SER A 91 -8.49 6.48 3.07
N LEU A 92 -7.68 7.36 2.48
CA LEU A 92 -7.53 7.47 1.02
C LEU A 92 -7.00 6.16 0.44
N SER A 93 -5.96 5.57 1.03
CA SER A 93 -5.38 4.31 0.59
C SER A 93 -6.38 3.16 0.62
N TYR A 94 -7.16 3.04 1.71
CA TYR A 94 -8.21 2.03 1.82
C TYR A 94 -9.35 2.24 0.80
N ASN A 95 -9.77 3.49 0.60
CA ASN A 95 -10.81 3.82 -0.38
C ASN A 95 -10.34 3.62 -1.83
N ASP A 96 -9.04 3.67 -2.08
CA ASP A 96 -8.48 3.42 -3.42
C ASP A 96 -8.23 1.94 -3.71
N LEU A 97 -8.41 1.06 -2.72
CA LEU A 97 -8.26 -0.38 -2.92
C LEU A 97 -9.41 -0.93 -3.79
N PRO A 98 -9.10 -1.78 -4.78
CA PRO A 98 -10.05 -2.69 -5.40
C PRO A 98 -10.80 -3.52 -4.35
N TYR A 99 -12.04 -3.92 -4.66
CA TYR A 99 -12.90 -4.66 -3.75
C TYR A 99 -12.21 -5.90 -3.15
N TYR A 100 -11.51 -6.69 -3.98
CA TYR A 100 -10.81 -7.90 -3.55
C TYR A 100 -9.69 -7.63 -2.54
N LEU A 101 -8.98 -6.48 -2.65
CA LEU A 101 -7.93 -6.09 -1.70
C LEU A 101 -8.47 -5.48 -0.41
N ARG A 102 -9.60 -4.76 -0.44
CA ARG A 102 -10.22 -4.23 0.80
C ARG A 102 -10.55 -5.36 1.76
N SER A 103 -11.17 -6.37 1.19
CA SER A 103 -11.44 -7.66 1.79
C SER A 103 -10.16 -8.26 2.43
N CYS A 104 -9.11 -8.49 1.63
CA CYS A 104 -7.84 -9.03 2.14
C CYS A 104 -7.21 -8.16 3.26
N PHE A 105 -7.20 -6.84 3.09
CA PHE A 105 -6.68 -5.88 4.08
C PHE A 105 -7.41 -5.97 5.42
N LEU A 106 -8.75 -6.02 5.40
CA LEU A 106 -9.55 -6.18 6.62
C LEU A 106 -9.26 -7.50 7.34
N CYS A 107 -9.02 -8.59 6.59
CA CYS A 107 -8.66 -9.87 7.19
C CYS A 107 -7.34 -9.80 7.95
N LEU A 108 -6.33 -9.15 7.37
CA LEU A 108 -5.02 -8.97 8.00
C LEU A 108 -5.10 -8.06 9.23
N ALA A 109 -5.96 -7.04 9.19
CA ALA A 109 -6.16 -6.11 10.30
C ALA A 109 -6.81 -6.75 11.56
N MET A 110 -7.29 -8.00 11.49
CA MET A 110 -7.83 -8.71 12.65
C MET A 110 -6.74 -9.30 13.57
N TYR A 111 -5.51 -9.40 13.10
CA TYR A 111 -4.38 -9.83 13.94
C TYR A 111 -3.83 -8.65 14.74
N PRO A 112 -3.42 -8.88 16.00
CA PRO A 112 -2.85 -7.82 16.80
C PRO A 112 -1.56 -7.27 16.18
N GLU A 113 -1.34 -5.97 16.38
CA GLU A 113 -0.11 -5.28 16.00
C GLU A 113 1.11 -6.02 16.59
N ASP A 114 2.18 -6.17 15.81
CA ASP A 114 3.42 -6.88 16.17
C ASP A 114 3.31 -8.40 16.42
N TYR A 115 2.24 -9.05 15.95
CA TYR A 115 2.11 -10.50 16.04
C TYR A 115 3.14 -11.23 15.15
N THR A 116 4.30 -11.53 15.73
CA THR A 116 5.35 -12.29 15.06
C THR A 116 5.00 -13.79 15.06
N ILE A 117 4.49 -14.29 13.94
CA ILE A 117 4.24 -15.73 13.78
C ILE A 117 5.60 -16.44 13.61
N LYS A 118 5.97 -17.30 14.57
CA LYS A 118 7.23 -18.03 14.51
C LYS A 118 7.13 -19.16 13.49
N GLY A 119 7.63 -18.93 12.28
CA GLY A 119 7.85 -19.99 11.29
C GLY A 119 8.97 -20.92 11.73
N GLN A 120 8.70 -22.23 11.82
CA GLN A 120 9.78 -23.21 11.94
C GLN A 120 10.50 -23.28 10.59
N ASN A 121 11.77 -22.86 10.59
CA ASN A 121 12.73 -22.91 9.48
C ASN A 121 12.68 -21.72 8.49
N GLY A 122 13.15 -20.56 8.93
CA GLY A 122 14.16 -19.76 8.20
C GLY A 122 13.85 -19.19 6.81
N ILE A 123 12.61 -19.24 6.33
CA ILE A 123 12.20 -18.64 5.06
C ILE A 123 10.98 -17.75 5.33
N HIS A 124 10.82 -16.69 4.54
CA HIS A 124 9.75 -15.66 4.47
C HIS A 124 8.28 -16.17 4.46
N GLY A 125 7.95 -17.34 5.02
CA GLY A 125 6.62 -17.95 5.01
C GLY A 125 5.66 -17.45 6.09
N VAL A 126 6.00 -16.39 6.82
CA VAL A 126 5.27 -15.94 8.02
C VAL A 126 3.98 -15.18 7.66
N GLU A 127 4.05 -14.24 6.71
CA GLU A 127 2.87 -13.53 6.21
C GLU A 127 2.01 -14.40 5.28
N VAL A 128 2.68 -15.29 4.53
CA VAL A 128 2.01 -16.21 3.60
C VAL A 128 1.14 -17.20 4.38
N LEU A 129 1.62 -17.77 5.50
CA LEU A 129 0.84 -18.69 6.33
C LEU A 129 -0.38 -18.01 7.00
N SER A 130 -0.28 -16.75 7.42
CA SER A 130 -1.47 -16.02 7.93
C SER A 130 -2.45 -15.69 6.82
N CYS A 131 -1.95 -15.33 5.62
CA CYS A 131 -2.80 -15.07 4.47
C CYS A 131 -3.47 -16.36 3.98
N ASP A 132 -2.76 -17.49 3.95
CA ASP A 132 -3.27 -18.82 3.61
C ASP A 132 -4.28 -19.30 4.66
N GLN A 133 -4.02 -19.14 5.96
CA GLN A 133 -4.99 -19.46 7.00
C GLN A 133 -6.20 -18.54 6.96
N CYS A 134 -6.04 -17.25 6.67
CA CYS A 134 -7.16 -16.35 6.42
C CYS A 134 -7.94 -16.76 5.18
N ILE A 135 -7.29 -17.02 4.07
CA ILE A 135 -7.93 -17.38 2.81
C ILE A 135 -8.62 -18.73 2.93
N LEU A 136 -8.02 -19.71 3.59
CA LEU A 136 -8.65 -20.99 3.92
C LEU A 136 -9.81 -20.82 4.90
N PHE A 137 -9.67 -20.02 5.95
CA PHE A 137 -10.74 -19.73 6.91
C PHE A 137 -11.93 -19.03 6.24
N TYR A 138 -11.68 -18.10 5.33
CA TYR A 138 -12.69 -17.33 4.60
C TYR A 138 -13.17 -17.98 3.29
N SER A 139 -12.46 -18.97 2.74
CA SER A 139 -12.96 -19.86 1.67
C SER A 139 -13.83 -20.98 2.26
N SER A 140 -13.61 -21.34 3.52
CA SER A 140 -14.42 -22.31 4.28
C SER A 140 -15.67 -21.66 4.89
N SER A 141 -15.55 -20.39 5.31
CA SER A 141 -16.67 -19.53 5.63
C SER A 141 -17.33 -19.09 4.32
N SER A 142 -18.66 -19.03 4.21
CA SER A 142 -19.36 -18.70 2.95
C SER A 142 -19.20 -17.25 2.45
N LEU A 143 -18.08 -16.58 2.76
CA LEU A 143 -17.83 -15.16 2.51
C LEU A 143 -17.19 -14.88 1.14
N ASN A 144 -16.80 -15.89 0.35
CA ASN A 144 -16.38 -15.75 -1.07
C ASN A 144 -15.42 -14.56 -1.35
N PHE A 145 -14.32 -14.47 -0.59
CA PHE A 145 -13.35 -13.37 -0.73
C PHE A 145 -12.40 -13.53 -1.92
N VAL A 146 -11.94 -14.74 -2.20
CA VAL A 146 -11.28 -15.02 -3.49
C VAL A 146 -12.40 -15.19 -4.50
N GLY A 147 -12.47 -14.29 -5.47
CA GLY A 147 -13.40 -14.45 -6.57
C GLY A 147 -13.18 -15.83 -7.19
N ILE A 148 -14.16 -16.72 -7.10
CA ILE A 148 -14.16 -18.00 -7.82
C ILE A 148 -13.88 -17.77 -9.33
N ALA A 149 -14.17 -16.56 -9.81
CA ALA A 149 -13.84 -16.06 -11.16
C ALA A 149 -12.33 -15.90 -11.46
N ASP A 150 -11.48 -15.60 -10.47
CA ASP A 150 -10.02 -15.46 -10.68
C ASP A 150 -9.32 -16.81 -10.67
N VAL A 151 -9.80 -17.75 -9.85
CA VAL A 151 -9.36 -19.16 -9.85
C VAL A 151 -9.75 -19.86 -11.16
N GLY A 152 -10.88 -19.45 -11.76
CA GLY A 152 -11.37 -20.00 -13.03
C GLY A 152 -10.56 -19.59 -14.28
N LYS A 153 -9.57 -18.69 -14.16
CA LYS A 153 -8.72 -18.27 -15.28
C LYS A 153 -7.34 -18.96 -15.21
N LYS A 154 -7.23 -20.11 -15.91
CA LYS A 154 -5.98 -20.88 -16.18
C LYS A 154 -5.26 -21.39 -14.93
N ASP A 155 -5.49 -22.64 -14.52
CA ASP A 155 -4.55 -23.46 -13.72
C ASP A 155 -3.79 -22.76 -12.56
N ARG A 156 -4.40 -21.79 -11.86
CA ARG A 156 -3.77 -21.14 -10.70
C ARG A 156 -4.36 -21.68 -9.41
N THR A 157 -3.49 -21.91 -8.42
CA THR A 157 -3.91 -22.29 -7.07
C THR A 157 -4.35 -21.06 -6.28
N LEU A 158 -5.16 -21.27 -5.23
CA LEU A 158 -5.58 -20.22 -4.30
C LEU A 158 -4.38 -19.52 -3.63
N GLU A 159 -3.31 -20.29 -3.38
CA GLU A 159 -2.06 -19.82 -2.77
C GLU A 159 -1.33 -18.79 -3.65
N VAL A 160 -1.31 -18.99 -4.98
CA VAL A 160 -0.67 -18.03 -5.90
C VAL A 160 -1.44 -16.71 -5.91
N VAL A 161 -2.78 -16.77 -5.93
CA VAL A 161 -3.62 -15.56 -5.90
C VAL A 161 -3.50 -14.82 -4.56
N ALA A 162 -3.41 -15.56 -3.45
CA ALA A 162 -3.16 -15.02 -2.11
C ALA A 162 -1.87 -14.19 -2.06
N GLN A 163 -0.79 -14.75 -2.59
CA GLN A 163 0.53 -14.14 -2.61
C GLN A 163 0.55 -12.88 -3.50
N GLU A 164 -0.13 -12.91 -4.64
CA GLU A 164 -0.28 -11.73 -5.51
C GLU A 164 -0.98 -10.59 -4.77
N TYR A 165 -2.07 -10.87 -4.05
CA TYR A 165 -2.80 -9.85 -3.28
C TYR A 165 -1.99 -9.28 -2.13
N LEU A 166 -1.28 -10.13 -1.37
CA LEU A 166 -0.40 -9.70 -0.28
C LEU A 166 0.73 -8.81 -0.82
N MET A 167 1.37 -9.22 -1.92
CA MET A 167 2.43 -8.44 -2.56
C MET A 167 1.90 -7.08 -3.03
N GLU A 168 0.69 -7.02 -3.56
CA GLU A 168 0.07 -5.76 -3.95
C GLU A 168 -0.20 -4.84 -2.75
N LEU A 169 -0.67 -5.37 -1.61
CA LEU A 169 -0.87 -4.59 -0.39
C LEU A 169 0.46 -4.05 0.18
N ILE A 170 1.52 -4.85 0.14
CA ILE A 170 2.88 -4.44 0.56
C ILE A 170 3.40 -3.33 -0.34
N ASN A 171 3.23 -3.46 -1.66
CA ASN A 171 3.69 -2.44 -2.61
C ASN A 171 2.92 -1.12 -2.46
N ARG A 172 1.61 -1.21 -2.14
CA ARG A 172 0.78 -0.06 -1.76
C ARG A 172 1.12 0.53 -0.38
N SER A 173 2.13 -0.01 0.31
CA SER A 173 2.60 0.43 1.64
C SER A 173 1.50 0.41 2.71
N LEU A 174 0.54 -0.50 2.56
CA LEU A 174 -0.57 -0.71 3.50
C LEU A 174 -0.25 -1.79 4.55
N PHE A 175 0.78 -2.59 4.29
CA PHE A 175 1.26 -3.62 5.19
C PHE A 175 2.80 -3.61 5.18
N GLY A 176 3.43 -3.89 6.31
CA GLY A 176 4.88 -3.93 6.46
C GLY A 176 5.34 -5.25 7.09
N MET A 177 6.39 -5.85 6.52
CA MET A 177 7.13 -7.00 7.07
C MET A 177 8.12 -6.58 8.15
#